data_AF-A0A943GFW6-F1
#
_entry.id   AF-A0A943GFW6-F1
#
_cell.length_a   1.000
_cell.length_b   1.000
_cell.length_c   1.000
_cell.angle_alpha   90.00
_cell.angle_beta   90.00
_cell.angle_gamma   90.00
#
_symmetry.space_group_name_H-M   'P 1'
#
loop_
_entity.id
_entity.type
_entity.pdbx_description
1 polymer ?
#
loop_
_entity_poly.entity_id
_entity_poly.type
_entity_poly.pdbx_seq_one_letter_code
_entity_poly.pdbx_strand_id
1 'polypeptide(L)'
;MLRVVNALQDTAWAVNRRVLDVVAHLWEHTEGGVAGIPMRDGYRLPPCPICGADIPETADARIRHACLDNTAPDLLKAWRRDAAVVRERNMAKFSKRLMTAKIHALARRYAEEPEFYFPYQLDFRGRIYAVPAYLTPQGPDLAKGLLQFAHSKPRGTMEAVRWLAI
;
A
#
# COMPACT_ATOMS: atom_id res chain seq x y z
N MET A 1 20.70 23.38 -13.91
CA MET A 1 19.54 22.52 -13.62
C MET A 1 19.69 21.11 -14.20
N LEU A 2 19.94 20.93 -15.50
CA LEU A 2 20.06 19.58 -16.10
C LEU A 2 21.08 18.66 -15.41
N ARG A 3 22.26 19.18 -15.02
CA ARG A 3 23.27 18.39 -14.28
C ARG A 3 22.76 17.81 -12.96
N VAL A 4 21.90 18.54 -12.24
CA VAL A 4 21.35 18.10 -10.96
C VAL A 4 20.33 16.98 -11.17
N VAL A 5 19.45 17.13 -12.16
CA VAL A 5 18.46 16.11 -12.51
C VAL A 5 19.14 14.84 -12.98
N ASN A 6 20.14 14.96 -13.86
CA ASN A 6 20.90 13.81 -14.34
C ASN A 6 21.61 13.09 -13.18
N ALA A 7 22.23 13.82 -12.25
CA ALA A 7 22.86 13.20 -11.08
C ALA A 7 21.86 12.43 -10.18
N LEU A 8 20.62 12.92 -10.03
CA LEU A 8 19.57 12.20 -9.33
C LEU A 8 19.10 10.97 -10.11
N GLN A 9 18.97 11.08 -11.43
CA GLN A 9 18.60 9.97 -12.30
C GLN A 9 19.66 8.87 -12.35
N ASP A 10 20.94 9.23 -12.24
CA ASP A 10 22.08 8.30 -12.22
C ASP A 10 22.23 7.59 -10.87
N THR A 11 21.39 7.89 -9.88
CA THR A 11 21.40 7.17 -8.60
C THR A 11 20.75 5.79 -8.76
N ALA A 12 21.54 4.73 -8.65
CA ALA A 12 21.08 3.35 -8.71
C ALA A 12 20.39 2.89 -7.41
N TRP A 13 19.22 2.29 -7.56
CA TRP A 13 18.39 1.74 -6.48
C TRP A 13 18.20 0.24 -6.64
N ALA A 14 17.96 -0.45 -5.53
CA ALA A 14 17.57 -1.86 -5.50
C ALA A 14 16.43 -2.07 -4.50
N VAL A 15 15.72 -3.19 -4.62
CA VAL A 15 14.72 -3.58 -3.62
C VAL A 15 15.42 -4.09 -2.36
N ASN A 16 15.00 -3.60 -1.20
CA ASN A 16 15.40 -4.15 0.09
C ASN A 16 14.66 -5.46 0.35
N ARG A 17 15.26 -6.58 -0.07
CA ARG A 17 14.65 -7.92 0.04
C ARG A 17 14.28 -8.29 1.47
N ARG A 18 15.09 -7.90 2.46
CA ARG A 18 14.80 -8.19 3.88
C ARG A 18 13.50 -7.54 4.35
N VAL A 19 13.24 -6.30 3.92
CA VAL A 19 11.99 -5.61 4.22
C VAL A 19 10.85 -6.18 3.38
N LEU A 20 11.10 -6.51 2.11
CA LEU A 20 10.12 -7.15 1.24
C LEU A 20 9.61 -8.47 1.83
N ASP A 21 10.48 -9.32 2.35
CA ASP A 21 10.10 -10.61 2.95
C ASP A 21 9.15 -10.41 4.15
N VAL A 22 9.44 -9.42 5.01
CA VAL A 22 8.57 -9.06 6.14
C VAL A 22 7.23 -8.54 5.65
N VAL A 23 7.23 -7.65 4.67
CA VAL A 23 6.01 -7.09 4.09
C VAL A 23 5.16 -8.18 3.44
N ALA A 24 5.78 -9.09 2.68
CA ALA A 24 5.12 -10.22 2.04
C ALA A 24 4.50 -11.15 3.08
N HIS A 25 5.25 -11.48 4.14
CA HIS A 25 4.73 -12.29 5.24
C HIS A 25 3.49 -11.66 5.90
N LEU A 26 3.56 -10.37 6.26
CA LEU A 26 2.42 -9.64 6.85
C LEU A 26 1.22 -9.55 5.88
N TRP A 27 1.48 -9.33 4.60
CA TRP A 27 0.42 -9.21 3.59
C TRP A 27 -0.29 -10.53 3.31
N GLU A 28 0.44 -11.64 3.34
CA GLU A 28 -0.09 -12.96 2.98
C GLU A 28 -0.67 -13.70 4.20
N HIS A 29 -0.06 -13.58 5.38
CA HIS A 29 -0.36 -14.44 6.53
C HIS A 29 -1.11 -13.76 7.69
N THR A 30 -1.10 -12.43 7.78
CA THR A 30 -1.81 -11.72 8.88
C THR A 30 -3.03 -10.93 8.41
N GLU A 31 -3.40 -11.06 7.13
CA GLU A 31 -4.43 -10.24 6.48
C GLU A 31 -4.16 -8.71 6.58
N GLY A 32 -2.93 -8.30 6.90
CA GLY A 32 -2.56 -6.90 7.16
C GLY A 32 -2.94 -6.39 8.56
N GLY A 33 -3.21 -5.09 8.69
CA GLY A 33 -3.70 -4.46 9.93
C GLY A 33 -2.65 -4.20 11.02
N VAL A 34 -1.40 -4.62 10.81
CA VAL A 34 -0.29 -4.51 11.76
C VAL A 34 0.83 -3.64 11.16
N ALA A 35 1.65 -3.02 12.01
CA ALA A 35 2.85 -2.26 11.61
C ALA A 35 2.59 -1.19 10.52
N GLY A 36 1.41 -0.55 10.55
CA GLY A 36 1.03 0.51 9.62
C GLY A 36 0.53 0.02 8.24
N ILE A 37 0.61 -1.28 7.96
CA ILE A 37 0.03 -1.92 6.78
C ILE A 37 -1.49 -2.00 6.97
N PRO A 38 -2.31 -1.50 6.03
CA PRO A 38 -3.76 -1.62 6.13
C PRO A 38 -4.19 -3.09 6.02
N MET A 39 -5.39 -3.42 6.51
CA MET A 39 -5.98 -4.74 6.23
C MET A 39 -6.05 -4.96 4.72
N ARG A 40 -5.65 -6.14 4.24
CA ARG A 40 -5.70 -6.51 2.83
C ARG A 40 -7.13 -6.50 2.34
N ASP A 41 -7.96 -7.25 3.06
CA ASP A 41 -9.38 -7.38 2.82
C ASP A 41 -10.13 -6.29 3.61
N GLY A 42 -11.29 -5.85 3.09
CA GLY A 42 -12.12 -4.88 3.82
C GLY A 42 -12.72 -5.45 5.08
N TYR A 43 -13.22 -4.56 5.92
CA TYR A 43 -14.13 -4.96 6.98
C TYR A 43 -15.33 -5.69 6.36
N ARG A 44 -15.74 -6.82 6.94
CA ARG A 44 -16.92 -7.54 6.47
C ARG A 44 -18.18 -6.78 6.82
N LEU A 45 -19.14 -6.79 5.90
CA LEU A 45 -20.49 -6.27 6.18
C LEU A 45 -21.16 -7.13 7.26
N PRO A 46 -22.13 -6.58 8.00
CA PRO A 46 -22.95 -7.40 8.88
C PRO A 46 -23.60 -8.55 8.08
N PRO A 47 -23.65 -9.77 8.66
CA PRO A 47 -24.22 -10.92 7.97
C PRO A 47 -25.70 -10.69 7.66
N CYS A 48 -26.26 -11.52 6.78
CA CYS A 48 -27.69 -11.47 6.51
C CYS A 48 -28.48 -11.69 7.81
N PRO A 49 -29.43 -10.81 8.16
CA PRO A 49 -30.18 -10.92 9.41
C PRO A 49 -31.20 -12.07 9.43
N ILE A 50 -31.42 -12.74 8.28
CA ILE A 50 -32.35 -13.86 8.14
C ILE A 50 -31.61 -15.20 8.14
N CYS A 51 -30.63 -15.36 7.24
CA CYS A 51 -29.96 -16.64 7.03
C CYS A 51 -28.52 -16.68 7.58
N GLY A 52 -28.00 -15.57 8.11
CA GLY A 52 -26.64 -15.48 8.64
C GLY A 52 -25.54 -15.52 7.57
N ALA A 53 -25.87 -15.52 6.28
CA ALA A 53 -24.88 -15.59 5.21
C ALA A 53 -23.96 -14.36 5.19
N ASP A 54 -22.69 -14.60 4.90
CA ASP A 54 -21.71 -13.54 4.60
C ASP A 54 -22.08 -12.83 3.31
N ILE A 55 -22.16 -11.50 3.35
CA ILE A 55 -22.47 -10.65 2.20
C ILE A 55 -21.18 -9.95 1.77
N PRO A 56 -20.58 -10.32 0.63
CA PRO A 56 -19.33 -9.73 0.20
C PRO A 56 -19.52 -8.27 -0.22
N GLU A 57 -18.59 -7.41 0.20
CA GLU A 57 -18.48 -6.03 -0.27
C GLU A 57 -17.50 -5.97 -1.46
N THR A 58 -17.90 -6.49 -2.60
CA THR A 58 -17.16 -6.26 -3.86
C THR A 58 -17.55 -4.90 -4.45
N ALA A 59 -16.67 -4.29 -5.26
CA ALA A 59 -17.04 -3.09 -6.03
C ALA A 59 -18.25 -3.35 -6.96
N ASP A 60 -18.44 -4.62 -7.34
CA ASP A 60 -19.60 -5.15 -8.07
C ASP A 60 -20.76 -5.61 -7.18
N ALA A 61 -20.72 -5.38 -5.86
CA ALA A 61 -21.74 -5.81 -4.90
C ALA A 61 -23.01 -4.96 -4.98
N ARG A 62 -23.68 -5.05 -6.13
CA ARG A 62 -25.13 -5.15 -6.22
C ARG A 62 -25.55 -6.62 -6.19
N ILE A 63 -24.84 -7.47 -5.44
CA ILE A 63 -25.24 -8.86 -5.27
C ILE A 63 -26.55 -8.84 -4.50
N ARG A 64 -27.66 -9.05 -5.23
CA ARG A 64 -28.98 -9.25 -4.64
C ARG A 64 -28.90 -10.47 -3.75
N HIS A 65 -29.21 -10.30 -2.48
CA HIS A 65 -29.39 -11.40 -1.56
C HIS A 65 -30.88 -11.59 -1.36
N ALA A 66 -31.44 -12.69 -1.86
CA ALA A 66 -32.90 -12.91 -1.91
C ALA A 66 -33.59 -12.76 -0.54
N CYS A 67 -32.91 -13.11 0.55
CA CYS A 67 -33.46 -12.93 1.90
C CYS A 67 -33.64 -11.44 2.25
N LEU A 68 -32.76 -10.55 1.80
CA LEU A 68 -32.86 -9.11 2.08
C LEU A 68 -34.02 -8.45 1.31
N ASP A 69 -34.36 -8.96 0.13
CA ASP A 69 -35.50 -8.47 -0.67
C ASP A 69 -36.85 -8.77 0.00
N ASN A 70 -36.93 -9.89 0.74
CA ASN A 70 -38.15 -10.37 1.41
C ASN A 70 -38.15 -10.13 2.93
N THR A 71 -37.25 -9.27 3.44
CA THR A 71 -37.12 -9.00 4.88
C THR A 71 -38.08 -7.91 5.35
N ALA A 72 -38.52 -7.98 6.62
CA ALA A 72 -39.30 -6.94 7.27
C ALA A 72 -38.63 -5.55 7.15
N PRO A 73 -39.39 -4.47 6.82
CA PRO A 73 -38.80 -3.15 6.54
C PRO A 73 -37.88 -2.60 7.64
N ASP A 74 -38.23 -2.82 8.91
CA ASP A 74 -37.43 -2.32 10.04
C ASP A 74 -36.10 -3.07 10.19
N LEU A 75 -36.11 -4.39 10.00
CA LEU A 75 -34.91 -5.21 10.04
C LEU A 75 -33.98 -4.88 8.87
N LEU A 76 -34.54 -4.66 7.68
CA LEU A 76 -33.78 -4.19 6.51
C LEU A 76 -33.19 -2.80 6.75
N LYS A 77 -33.94 -1.88 7.36
CA LYS A 77 -33.48 -0.53 7.69
C LYS A 77 -32.35 -0.55 8.72
N ALA A 78 -32.45 -1.38 9.75
CA ALA A 78 -31.39 -1.58 10.74
C ALA A 78 -30.12 -2.12 10.08
N TRP A 79 -30.23 -3.22 9.33
CA TRP A 79 -29.09 -3.81 8.62
C TRP A 79 -28.43 -2.82 7.65
N ARG A 80 -29.22 -2.02 6.91
CA ARG A 80 -28.69 -0.99 5.99
C ARG A 80 -27.89 0.08 6.73
N ARG A 81 -28.30 0.50 7.93
CA ARG A 81 -27.53 1.45 8.76
C ARG A 81 -26.20 0.86 9.17
N ASP A 82 -26.19 -0.35 9.71
CA ASP A 82 -24.97 -1.02 10.15
C ASP A 82 -24.00 -1.26 8.99
N ALA A 83 -24.54 -1.70 7.85
CA ALA A 83 -23.79 -1.90 6.63
C ALA A 83 -23.25 -0.58 6.04
N ALA A 84 -23.94 0.56 6.21
CA ALA A 84 -23.45 1.86 5.76
C ALA A 84 -22.21 2.30 6.55
N VAL A 85 -22.18 2.08 7.87
CA VAL A 85 -21.02 2.39 8.72
C VAL A 85 -19.78 1.61 8.27
N VAL A 86 -19.95 0.31 7.95
CA VAL A 86 -18.86 -0.52 7.45
C VAL A 86 -18.36 -0.05 6.08
N ARG A 87 -19.27 0.27 5.15
CA ARG A 87 -18.92 0.80 3.83
C ARG A 87 -18.13 2.09 3.92
N GLU A 88 -18.54 3.02 4.78
CA GLU A 88 -17.81 4.27 5.01
C GLU A 88 -16.37 4.01 5.48
N ARG A 89 -16.20 3.10 6.45
CA ARG A 89 -14.86 2.69 6.91
C ARG A 89 -14.03 2.07 5.79
N ASN A 90 -14.64 1.22 4.96
CA ASN A 90 -13.96 0.60 3.84
C ASN A 90 -13.55 1.61 2.77
N MET A 91 -14.44 2.52 2.39
CA MET A 91 -14.14 3.62 1.47
C MET A 91 -12.97 4.47 1.98
N ALA A 92 -12.99 4.85 3.26
CA ALA A 92 -11.92 5.65 3.88
C ALA A 92 -10.54 4.97 3.85
N LYS A 93 -10.49 3.64 3.77
CA LYS A 93 -9.24 2.85 3.73
C LYS A 93 -8.90 2.32 2.33
N PHE A 94 -9.78 2.47 1.36
CA PHE A 94 -9.62 1.87 0.03
C PHE A 94 -8.35 2.35 -0.67
N SER A 95 -8.14 3.67 -0.74
CA SER A 95 -6.97 4.27 -1.40
C SER A 95 -5.65 3.80 -0.78
N LYS A 96 -5.59 3.73 0.56
CA LYS A 96 -4.42 3.25 1.29
C LYS A 96 -4.13 1.78 0.97
N ARG A 97 -5.15 0.92 0.93
CA ARG A 97 -5.02 -0.51 0.56
C ARG A 97 -4.53 -0.69 -0.86
N LEU A 98 -5.13 0.02 -1.81
CA LEU A 98 -4.72 0.00 -3.21
C LEU A 98 -3.26 0.44 -3.37
N MET A 99 -2.87 1.54 -2.70
CA MET A 99 -1.50 2.04 -2.74
C MET A 99 -0.51 1.00 -2.18
N THR A 100 -0.79 0.42 -1.01
CA THR A 100 0.04 -0.63 -0.41
C THR A 100 0.17 -1.85 -1.35
N ALA A 101 -0.94 -2.31 -1.92
CA ALA A 101 -0.94 -3.44 -2.85
C ALA A 101 -0.10 -3.16 -4.11
N LYS A 102 -0.19 -1.93 -4.68
CA LYS A 102 0.61 -1.53 -5.85
C LYS A 102 2.09 -1.42 -5.53
N ILE A 103 2.45 -0.83 -4.38
CA ILE A 103 3.84 -0.75 -3.91
C ILE A 103 4.41 -2.16 -3.74
N HIS A 104 3.70 -3.05 -3.02
CA HIS A 104 4.13 -4.42 -2.79
C HIS A 104 4.29 -5.21 -4.10
N ALA A 105 3.34 -5.09 -5.03
CA ALA A 105 3.40 -5.75 -6.33
C ALA A 105 4.60 -5.28 -7.17
N LEU A 106 4.88 -3.96 -7.19
CA LEU A 106 6.05 -3.42 -7.88
C LEU A 106 7.35 -3.91 -7.22
N ALA A 107 7.43 -3.90 -5.89
CA ALA A 107 8.63 -4.35 -5.18
C ALA A 107 8.93 -5.82 -5.47
N ARG A 108 7.90 -6.68 -5.52
CA ARG A 108 8.05 -8.09 -5.95
C ARG A 108 8.53 -8.20 -7.39
N ARG A 109 7.99 -7.39 -8.31
CA ARG A 109 8.36 -7.42 -9.72
C ARG A 109 9.83 -7.07 -9.95
N TYR A 110 10.35 -6.09 -9.19
CA TYR A 110 11.74 -5.62 -9.31
C TYR A 110 12.69 -6.29 -8.29
N ALA A 111 12.24 -7.29 -7.53
CA ALA A 111 13.03 -7.90 -6.46
C ALA A 111 14.32 -8.56 -6.98
N GLU A 112 14.25 -9.15 -8.18
CA GLU A 112 15.37 -9.84 -8.83
C GLU A 112 16.24 -8.94 -9.70
N GLU A 113 15.84 -7.68 -9.92
CA GLU A 113 16.68 -6.74 -10.64
C GLU A 113 17.84 -6.29 -9.73
N PRO A 114 19.09 -6.37 -10.21
CA PRO A 114 20.25 -5.98 -9.40
C PRO A 114 20.23 -4.49 -9.08
N GLU A 115 19.75 -3.67 -10.02
CA GLU A 115 19.58 -2.24 -9.88
C GLU A 115 18.53 -1.68 -10.86
N PHE A 116 17.97 -0.53 -10.52
CA PHE A 116 17.10 0.26 -11.38
C PHE A 116 17.19 1.75 -11.02
N TYR A 117 16.67 2.59 -11.91
CA TYR A 117 16.80 4.04 -11.86
C TYR A 117 15.44 4.71 -11.95
N PHE A 118 15.33 5.92 -11.39
CA PHE A 118 14.11 6.72 -11.45
C PHE A 118 14.32 7.92 -12.38
N PRO A 119 13.54 8.06 -13.46
CA PRO A 119 13.49 9.32 -14.19
C PRO A 119 12.86 10.40 -13.29
N TYR A 120 13.35 11.63 -13.40
CA TYR A 120 12.90 12.76 -12.60
C TYR A 120 12.42 13.92 -13.49
N GLN A 121 11.39 14.62 -13.03
CA GLN A 121 10.85 15.82 -13.69
C GLN A 121 10.77 17.00 -12.71
N LEU A 122 10.65 18.22 -13.24
CA LEU A 122 10.46 19.41 -12.42
C LEU A 122 9.03 19.95 -12.52
N ASP A 123 8.53 20.52 -11.42
CA ASP A 123 7.35 21.39 -11.48
C ASP A 123 7.71 22.83 -11.88
N PHE A 124 6.69 23.70 -12.03
CA PHE A 124 6.87 25.11 -12.41
C PHE A 124 7.71 25.94 -11.42
N ARG A 125 7.98 25.41 -10.22
CA ARG A 125 8.79 26.03 -9.17
C ARG A 125 10.20 25.43 -9.10
N GLY A 126 10.53 24.48 -9.98
CA GLY A 126 11.81 23.81 -10.01
C GLY A 126 11.97 22.69 -8.98
N ARG A 127 10.90 22.24 -8.29
CA ARG A 127 10.98 21.09 -7.39
C ARG A 127 11.06 19.80 -8.21
N ILE A 128 11.94 18.89 -7.80
CA ILE A 128 12.25 17.66 -8.55
C ILE A 128 11.42 16.49 -8.00
N TYR A 129 10.72 15.77 -8.88
CA TYR A 129 9.87 14.63 -8.54
C TYR A 129 10.19 13.39 -9.35
N ALA A 130 10.20 12.22 -8.70
CA ALA A 130 10.29 10.96 -9.40
C ALA A 130 9.04 10.78 -10.27
N VAL A 131 9.23 10.43 -11.54
CA VAL A 131 8.12 10.26 -12.50
C VAL A 131 7.30 8.99 -12.23
N PRO A 132 7.89 7.82 -11.91
CA PRO A 132 7.10 6.62 -11.66
C PRO A 132 6.16 6.77 -10.47
N ALA A 133 5.07 6.00 -10.45
CA ALA A 133 4.10 6.01 -9.36
C ALA A 133 4.38 4.88 -8.34
N TYR A 134 3.87 5.07 -7.12
CA TYR A 134 3.82 4.09 -6.03
C TYR A 134 5.18 3.76 -5.39
N LEU A 135 6.01 2.92 -6.04
CA LEU A 135 7.30 2.51 -5.50
C LEU A 135 8.37 3.51 -5.92
N THR A 136 8.53 4.59 -5.15
CA THR A 136 9.55 5.61 -5.39
C THR A 136 10.22 6.08 -4.11
N PRO A 137 11.42 6.69 -4.19
CA PRO A 137 12.12 7.25 -3.03
C PRO A 137 11.37 8.42 -2.36
N GLN A 138 10.40 9.01 -3.07
CA GLN A 138 9.54 10.09 -2.58
C GLN A 138 8.16 9.58 -2.13
N GLY A 139 7.97 8.26 -2.10
CA GLY A 139 6.73 7.61 -1.70
C GLY A 139 6.48 7.59 -0.19
N PRO A 140 5.39 6.92 0.24
CA PRO A 140 5.10 6.73 1.65
C PRO A 140 6.16 5.83 2.33
N ASP A 141 6.08 5.71 3.65
CA ASP A 141 7.04 4.96 4.48
C ASP A 141 7.36 3.56 3.92
N LEU A 142 6.33 2.79 3.56
CA LEU A 142 6.48 1.47 2.95
C LEU A 142 7.33 1.50 1.67
N ALA A 143 7.09 2.47 0.77
CA ALA A 143 7.87 2.58 -0.47
C ALA A 143 9.34 2.88 -0.18
N LYS A 144 9.62 3.79 0.77
CA LYS A 144 10.98 4.12 1.18
C LYS A 144 11.69 2.95 1.85
N GLY A 145 11.01 2.22 2.74
CA GLY A 145 11.58 1.05 3.42
C GLY A 145 11.89 -0.11 2.47
N LEU A 146 11.13 -0.24 1.39
CA LEU A 146 11.36 -1.25 0.34
C LEU A 146 12.49 -0.87 -0.63
N LEU A 147 13.00 0.36 -0.58
CA LEU A 147 14.07 0.83 -1.45
C LEU A 147 15.37 0.99 -0.67
N GLN A 148 16.47 0.63 -1.31
CA GLN A 148 17.82 0.87 -0.82
C GLN A 148 18.73 1.28 -1.97
N PHE A 149 19.85 1.94 -1.69
CA PHE A 149 20.87 2.19 -2.71
C PHE A 149 21.43 0.86 -3.22
N ALA A 150 21.56 0.70 -4.54
CA ALA A 150 22.12 -0.52 -5.13
C ALA A 150 23.62 -0.68 -4.80
N HIS A 151 24.33 0.45 -4.72
CA HIS A 151 25.75 0.46 -4.42
C HIS A 151 25.98 0.79 -2.94
N SER A 152 26.31 -0.23 -2.16
CA SER A 152 26.71 -0.06 -0.77
C SER A 152 28.09 0.58 -0.64
N LYS A 153 28.33 1.32 0.45
CA LYS A 153 29.66 1.78 0.84
C LYS A 153 30.08 1.11 2.15
N PRO A 154 31.38 0.84 2.36
CA PRO A 154 31.88 0.38 3.65
C PRO A 154 31.45 1.35 4.75
N ARG A 155 31.08 0.82 5.93
CA ARG A 155 30.60 1.63 7.08
C ARG A 155 31.56 2.72 7.53
N GLY A 156 32.85 2.61 7.19
CA GLY A 156 33.83 3.66 7.44
C GLY A 156 34.09 3.90 8.92
N THR A 157 34.13 5.17 9.31
CA THR A 157 34.50 5.65 10.64
C THR A 157 33.36 5.48 11.67
N MET A 158 33.68 5.62 12.96
CA MET A 158 32.67 5.65 14.03
C MET A 158 31.67 6.81 13.85
N GLU A 159 32.08 7.89 13.18
CA GLU A 159 31.17 9.00 12.81
C GLU A 159 30.06 8.54 11.86
N ALA A 160 30.40 7.77 10.83
CA ALA A 160 29.40 7.20 9.92
C ALA A 160 28.46 6.21 10.63
N VAL A 161 28.97 5.44 11.61
CA VAL A 161 28.14 4.59 12.47
C VAL A 161 27.18 5.43 13.32
N ARG A 162 27.64 6.55 13.88
CA ARG A 162 26.77 7.47 14.63
C ARG A 162 25.66 8.03 13.75
N TRP A 163 25.95 8.43 12.51
CA TRP A 163 24.94 8.90 11.56
C TRP A 163 23.86 7.86 11.25
N LEU A 164 24.20 6.56 11.27
CA LEU A 164 23.21 5.50 11.06
C LEU A 164 22.32 5.26 12.29
N ALA A 165 22.79 5.61 13.48
CA ALA A 165 22.10 5.37 14.75
C ALA A 165 21.22 6.53 15.23
N ILE A 166 21.33 7.71 14.59
CA ILE A 166 20.54 8.91 14.85
C ILE A 166 19.29 8.89 13.99
#